data_AF-Q5R8V0-F1
#
_entry.id   AF-Q5R8V0-F1
#
_cell.length_a   1.000
_cell.length_b   1.000
_cell.length_c   1.000
_cell.angle_alpha   90.00
_cell.angle_beta   90.00
_cell.angle_gamma   90.00
#
_symmetry.space_group_name_H-M   'P 1'
#
loop_
_entity.id
_entity.type
_entity.pdbx_description
1 polymer ?
#
loop_
_entity_poly.entity_id
_entity_poly.type
_entity_poly.pdbx_seq_one_letter_code
_entity_poly.pdbx_strand_id
1 'polypeptide(L)'
;CTAQHLSDVLEFMEPERILSAAKDMAERILPAAAKFAQDSSQETRYYGRKMLFFMMCHPNFEKMLEKYVPSKDLPYIKDSVRNLQQKGLGEIPLDTPSAKGRRSHTGSVGNTRSSSVSRDAFNSAERAVTEVREVTRKSVPRNSLESAEYLKLITGLLNAKDFRDRINGIKQLLSDTENNQDLVVGNIVKIFDAFKSRLHDSNSKVNLVALETMHKMIPLLRDHLSPIINMLIPAIVDNNLNSKNPGIYAAATNVVQALSQHVDNYLLLQPFCTKAQFLNGKAKQDMTEKLADIVMELYQRKPHATEQKVLVVLWHLLGNMTNSGSLPGAGGNIRTATAKLSKALFAQMGQNLLNQAASQPPHIKKSLEELLDMTILNEL
;
A
#
# COMPACT_ATOMS: atom_id res chain seq x y z
N CYS A 1 5.31 1.67 -27.52
CA CYS A 1 3.91 1.42 -27.07
C CYS A 1 2.90 2.40 -27.75
N THR A 2 1.56 2.25 -27.62
CA THR A 2 0.59 3.18 -28.27
C THR A 2 0.82 4.65 -27.91
N ALA A 3 1.19 4.93 -26.65
CA ALA A 3 1.51 6.28 -26.20
C ALA A 3 2.78 6.83 -26.88
N GLN A 4 3.78 5.98 -27.13
CA GLN A 4 4.98 6.34 -27.88
C GLN A 4 4.63 6.77 -29.30
N HIS A 5 3.91 5.94 -30.06
CA HIS A 5 3.54 6.27 -31.44
C HIS A 5 2.74 7.58 -31.53
N LEU A 6 1.79 7.80 -30.61
CA LEU A 6 1.01 9.03 -30.60
C LEU A 6 1.87 10.23 -30.14
N SER A 7 2.85 10.03 -29.27
CA SER A 7 3.79 11.08 -28.85
C SER A 7 4.75 11.45 -29.97
N ASP A 8 5.19 10.49 -30.77
CA ASP A 8 6.08 10.72 -31.91
C ASP A 8 5.33 11.50 -33.00
N VAL A 9 4.07 11.14 -33.29
CA VAL A 9 3.21 11.92 -34.20
C VAL A 9 3.06 13.37 -33.73
N LEU A 10 2.88 13.59 -32.43
CA LEU A 10 2.77 14.93 -31.85
C LEU A 10 4.08 15.72 -31.87
N GLU A 11 5.23 15.06 -31.88
CA GLU A 11 6.54 15.71 -31.99
C GLU A 11 6.79 16.27 -33.40
N PHE A 12 6.25 15.61 -34.43
CA PHE A 12 6.32 16.08 -35.83
C PHE A 12 5.25 17.13 -36.19
N MET A 13 4.28 17.37 -35.31
CA MET A 13 3.23 18.37 -35.51
C MET A 13 3.54 19.63 -34.71
N GLU A 14 3.43 20.80 -35.32
CA GLU A 14 3.60 22.06 -34.59
C GLU A 14 2.54 22.18 -33.48
N PRO A 15 2.91 22.62 -32.25
CA PRO A 15 1.99 22.84 -31.13
C PRO A 15 0.78 23.70 -31.49
N GLU A 16 0.98 24.64 -32.42
CA GLU A 16 -0.07 25.49 -32.97
C GLU A 16 -1.08 24.67 -33.78
N ARG A 17 -0.66 23.72 -34.63
CA ARG A 17 -1.59 22.89 -35.43
C ARG A 17 -2.38 21.88 -34.59
N ILE A 18 -1.80 21.39 -33.49
CA ILE A 18 -2.43 20.40 -32.60
C ILE A 18 -3.65 20.98 -31.88
N LEU A 19 -3.58 22.28 -31.54
CA LEU A 19 -4.56 22.92 -30.66
C LEU A 19 -5.32 24.10 -31.29
N SER A 20 -4.88 24.65 -32.43
CA SER A 20 -5.56 25.77 -33.10
C SER A 20 -6.40 25.40 -34.33
N ALA A 21 -6.09 24.29 -35.03
CA ALA A 21 -6.66 24.03 -36.36
C ALA A 21 -7.71 22.89 -36.43
N ALA A 22 -7.77 22.00 -35.43
CA ALA A 22 -8.72 20.89 -35.42
C ALA A 22 -9.30 20.67 -34.00
N LYS A 23 -10.45 21.30 -33.72
CA LYS A 23 -11.19 21.14 -32.46
C LYS A 23 -11.37 19.65 -32.07
N ASP A 24 -11.60 18.79 -33.06
CA ASP A 24 -11.78 17.35 -32.90
C ASP A 24 -10.50 16.63 -32.47
N MET A 25 -9.33 17.19 -32.80
CA MET A 25 -8.04 16.64 -32.44
C MET A 25 -7.70 16.95 -30.98
N ALA A 26 -7.88 18.19 -30.54
CA ALA A 26 -7.72 18.57 -29.14
C ALA A 26 -8.66 17.79 -28.21
N GLU A 27 -9.90 17.54 -28.66
CA GLU A 27 -10.91 16.76 -27.93
C GLU A 27 -10.51 15.30 -27.73
N ARG A 28 -9.69 14.72 -28.62
CA ARG A 28 -9.22 13.33 -28.50
C ARG A 28 -7.85 13.24 -27.83
N ILE A 29 -6.95 14.17 -28.14
CA ILE A 29 -5.55 14.12 -27.72
C ILE A 29 -5.38 14.53 -26.26
N LEU A 30 -6.09 15.56 -25.77
CA LEU A 30 -5.95 16.00 -24.37
C LEU A 30 -6.42 14.92 -23.37
N PRO A 31 -7.57 14.26 -23.57
CA PRO A 31 -7.97 13.14 -22.71
C PRO A 31 -7.03 11.94 -22.82
N ALA A 32 -6.51 11.64 -24.03
CA ALA A 32 -5.58 10.54 -24.23
C ALA A 32 -4.24 10.80 -23.52
N ALA A 33 -3.67 12.00 -23.68
CA ALA A 33 -2.45 12.42 -23.00
C ALA A 33 -2.65 12.41 -21.48
N ALA A 34 -3.80 12.87 -20.98
CA ALA A 34 -4.14 12.81 -19.56
C ALA A 34 -4.24 11.38 -19.02
N LYS A 35 -4.80 10.44 -19.79
CA LYS A 35 -4.84 9.02 -19.43
C LYS A 35 -3.44 8.41 -19.45
N PHE A 36 -2.65 8.66 -20.49
CA PHE A 36 -1.29 8.14 -20.59
C PHE A 36 -0.40 8.68 -19.48
N ALA A 37 -0.50 9.96 -19.11
CA ALA A 37 0.25 10.56 -18.00
C ALA A 37 -0.08 9.95 -16.62
N GLN A 38 -1.20 9.23 -16.53
CA GLN A 38 -1.68 8.51 -15.34
C GLN A 38 -1.55 6.99 -15.48
N ASP A 39 -0.95 6.50 -16.57
CA ASP A 39 -0.84 5.06 -16.82
C ASP A 39 -0.03 4.35 -15.72
N SER A 40 -0.19 3.04 -15.57
CA SER A 40 0.60 2.25 -14.62
C SER A 40 2.04 2.01 -15.09
N SER A 41 2.29 1.99 -16.41
CA SER A 41 3.60 1.83 -17.03
C SER A 41 4.40 3.14 -16.98
N GLN A 42 5.66 3.07 -16.52
CA GLN A 42 6.55 4.24 -16.49
C GLN A 42 6.83 4.79 -17.89
N GLU A 43 7.03 3.89 -18.86
CA GLU A 43 7.24 4.24 -20.26
C GLU A 43 6.01 4.95 -20.83
N THR A 44 4.81 4.42 -20.60
CA THR A 44 3.55 5.01 -21.08
C THR A 44 3.27 6.36 -20.42
N ARG A 45 3.55 6.49 -19.11
CA ARG A 45 3.50 7.78 -18.41
C ARG A 45 4.48 8.79 -18.95
N TYR A 46 5.70 8.37 -19.26
CA TYR A 46 6.71 9.23 -19.85
C TYR A 46 6.18 9.83 -21.16
N TYR A 47 5.65 9.00 -22.06
CA TYR A 47 5.09 9.48 -23.32
C TYR A 47 3.84 10.35 -23.13
N GLY A 48 2.94 10.02 -22.19
CA GLY A 48 1.82 10.90 -21.84
C GLY A 48 2.27 12.28 -21.35
N ARG A 49 3.32 12.33 -20.51
CA ARG A 49 3.94 13.58 -20.07
C ARG A 49 4.65 14.31 -21.21
N LYS A 50 5.28 13.60 -22.14
CA LYS A 50 5.92 14.15 -23.36
C LYS A 50 4.90 14.88 -24.22
N MET A 51 3.71 14.31 -24.39
CA MET A 51 2.61 14.96 -25.12
C MET A 51 2.14 16.25 -24.44
N LEU A 52 1.93 16.22 -23.11
CA LEU A 52 1.56 17.42 -22.35
C LEU A 52 2.65 18.49 -22.42
N PHE A 53 3.92 18.08 -22.42
CA PHE A 53 5.08 18.96 -22.53
C PHE A 53 5.15 19.69 -23.89
N PHE A 54 4.79 19.03 -24.99
CA PHE A 54 4.71 19.70 -26.30
C PHE A 54 3.52 20.67 -26.41
N MET A 55 2.37 20.30 -25.83
CA MET A 55 1.14 21.08 -25.90
C MET A 55 1.13 22.32 -24.97
N MET A 56 1.88 22.29 -23.86
CA MET A 56 1.85 23.36 -22.85
C MET A 56 2.42 24.71 -23.31
N CYS A 57 3.12 24.75 -24.45
CA CYS A 57 3.59 26.00 -25.06
C CYS A 57 2.46 26.83 -25.71
N HIS A 58 1.26 26.26 -25.87
CA HIS A 58 0.15 26.92 -26.54
C HIS A 58 -0.60 27.91 -25.61
N PRO A 59 -0.93 29.14 -26.06
CA PRO A 59 -1.52 30.19 -25.21
C PRO A 59 -2.87 29.83 -24.60
N ASN A 60 -3.65 28.96 -25.26
CA ASN A 60 -4.95 28.50 -24.75
C ASN A 60 -4.91 27.14 -24.02
N PHE A 61 -3.72 26.56 -23.81
CA PHE A 61 -3.59 25.19 -23.30
C PHE A 61 -4.37 24.94 -22.00
N GLU A 62 -4.29 25.84 -21.04
CA GLU A 62 -4.98 25.69 -19.75
C GLU A 62 -6.51 25.68 -19.90
N LYS A 63 -7.07 26.55 -20.75
CA LYS A 63 -8.51 26.58 -21.05
C LYS A 63 -8.98 25.30 -21.74
N MET A 64 -8.15 24.72 -22.60
CA MET A 64 -8.48 23.47 -23.30
C MET A 64 -8.36 22.26 -22.38
N LEU A 65 -7.39 22.24 -21.46
CA LEU A 65 -7.33 21.22 -20.41
C LEU A 65 -8.62 21.20 -19.61
N GLU A 66 -9.07 22.36 -19.10
CA GLU A 66 -10.30 22.47 -18.31
C GLU A 66 -11.55 22.04 -19.08
N LYS A 67 -11.55 22.24 -20.40
CA LYS A 67 -12.68 21.90 -21.27
C LYS A 67 -12.75 20.41 -21.62
N TYR A 68 -11.61 19.77 -21.88
CA TYR A 68 -11.58 18.43 -22.46
C TYR A 68 -11.13 17.34 -21.48
N VAL A 69 -10.38 17.66 -20.43
CA VAL A 69 -9.95 16.69 -19.42
C VAL A 69 -11.02 16.57 -18.32
N PRO A 70 -11.42 15.35 -17.92
CA PRO A 70 -12.40 15.16 -16.86
C PRO A 70 -12.00 15.87 -15.56
N SER A 71 -12.97 16.49 -14.87
CA SER A 71 -12.70 17.29 -13.66
C SER A 71 -12.00 16.53 -12.54
N LYS A 72 -12.21 15.22 -12.46
CA LYS A 72 -11.52 14.32 -11.51
C LYS A 72 -10.01 14.23 -11.76
N ASP A 73 -9.58 14.35 -13.01
CA ASP A 73 -8.19 14.17 -13.44
C ASP A 73 -7.45 15.52 -13.51
N LEU A 74 -8.19 16.63 -13.61
CA LEU A 74 -7.65 17.99 -13.73
C LEU A 74 -6.62 18.37 -12.64
N PRO A 75 -6.84 18.12 -11.33
CA PRO A 75 -5.86 18.50 -10.31
C PRO A 75 -4.49 17.82 -10.52
N TYR A 76 -4.51 16.53 -10.87
CA TYR A 76 -3.29 15.76 -11.14
C TYR A 76 -2.59 16.21 -12.42
N ILE A 77 -3.36 16.47 -13.49
CA ILE A 77 -2.79 16.92 -14.75
C ILE A 77 -2.22 18.33 -14.63
N LYS A 78 -2.88 19.25 -13.91
CA LYS A 78 -2.33 20.58 -13.61
C LYS A 78 -1.04 20.49 -12.79
N ASP A 79 -0.95 19.59 -11.82
CA ASP A 79 0.28 19.36 -11.07
C ASP A 79 1.38 18.75 -11.96
N SER A 80 1.04 17.83 -12.85
CA SER A 80 1.96 17.24 -13.83
C SER A 80 2.52 18.30 -14.79
N VAL A 81 1.69 19.21 -15.28
CA VAL A 81 2.11 20.34 -16.14
C VAL A 81 3.01 21.30 -15.36
N ARG A 82 2.70 21.63 -14.11
CA ARG A 82 3.58 22.47 -13.26
C ARG A 82 4.94 21.81 -13.04
N ASN A 83 4.97 20.50 -12.78
CA ASN A 83 6.21 19.75 -12.66
C ASN A 83 7.01 19.76 -13.97
N LEU A 84 6.35 19.63 -15.11
CA LEU A 84 6.98 19.73 -16.44
C LEU A 84 7.56 21.12 -16.71
N GLN A 85 6.86 22.20 -16.31
CA GLN A 85 7.36 23.57 -16.39
C GLN A 85 8.61 23.81 -15.54
N GLN A 86 8.65 23.24 -14.34
CA GLN A 86 9.76 23.46 -13.38
C GLN A 86 10.97 22.56 -13.64
N LYS A 87 10.75 21.30 -14.05
CA LYS A 87 11.79 20.25 -14.08
C LYS A 87 12.06 19.71 -15.49
N GLY A 88 11.25 20.08 -16.48
CA GLY A 88 11.31 19.49 -17.82
C GLY A 88 10.76 18.06 -17.88
N LEU A 89 10.90 17.44 -19.05
CA LEU A 89 10.35 16.11 -19.35
C LEU A 89 11.07 14.96 -18.59
N GLY A 90 12.39 15.08 -18.41
CA GLY A 90 13.26 14.01 -17.89
C GLY A 90 13.72 13.04 -18.99
N GLU A 91 14.49 12.01 -18.61
CA GLU A 91 14.99 10.99 -19.55
C GLU A 91 14.00 9.82 -19.73
N ILE A 92 14.06 9.15 -20.90
CA ILE A 92 13.33 7.90 -21.16
C ILE A 92 13.82 6.82 -20.17
N PRO A 93 12.92 6.12 -19.46
CA PRO A 93 13.31 4.96 -18.66
C PRO A 93 13.98 3.88 -19.54
N LEU A 94 15.23 3.50 -19.24
CA LEU A 94 15.95 2.44 -19.96
C LEU A 94 15.58 1.04 -19.43
N ASP A 95 15.28 0.12 -20.33
CA ASP A 95 15.18 -1.32 -20.02
C ASP A 95 16.58 -1.91 -19.75
N THR A 96 16.80 -2.48 -18.56
CA THR A 96 18.02 -3.28 -18.30
C THR A 96 17.67 -4.73 -17.91
N PRO A 97 18.21 -5.74 -18.61
CA PRO A 97 18.05 -7.14 -18.24
C PRO A 97 18.96 -7.49 -17.04
N SER A 98 18.39 -8.25 -16.10
CA SER A 98 19.04 -8.69 -14.86
C SER A 98 20.13 -9.76 -15.10
N ALA A 99 21.35 -9.52 -14.60
CA ALA A 99 22.44 -10.50 -14.61
C ALA A 99 22.85 -10.94 -13.19
N LYS A 100 22.66 -12.24 -12.97
CA LYS A 100 23.33 -13.18 -12.06
C LYS A 100 24.73 -12.76 -11.55
N GLY A 101 24.85 -12.77 -10.21
CA GLY A 101 25.94 -13.41 -9.44
C GLY A 101 27.36 -12.84 -9.49
N ARG A 102 27.87 -12.39 -8.34
CA ARG A 102 29.24 -12.73 -7.92
C ARG A 102 29.45 -12.61 -6.41
N ARG A 103 30.25 -13.56 -5.94
CA ARG A 103 30.61 -13.88 -4.55
C ARG A 103 31.51 -12.81 -3.92
N SER A 104 31.41 -12.71 -2.60
CA SER A 104 32.31 -11.98 -1.71
C SER A 104 33.74 -12.54 -1.77
N HIS A 105 34.72 -11.66 -1.99
CA HIS A 105 36.10 -11.87 -1.56
C HIS A 105 36.49 -10.78 -0.57
N THR A 106 36.93 -11.25 0.58
CA THR A 106 37.51 -10.53 1.73
C THR A 106 38.98 -10.20 1.46
N GLY A 107 39.45 -9.08 2.02
CA GLY A 107 40.89 -8.89 2.28
C GLY A 107 41.31 -7.42 2.46
N SER A 108 41.43 -6.95 3.69
CA SER A 108 42.44 -5.99 4.18
C SER A 108 42.28 -5.86 5.70
N VAL A 109 43.13 -6.50 6.53
CA VAL A 109 44.30 -5.90 7.24
C VAL A 109 43.94 -4.54 7.84
N GLY A 110 43.88 -4.28 9.14
CA GLY A 110 44.56 -4.82 10.32
C GLY A 110 45.07 -3.61 11.11
N ASN A 111 44.68 -3.44 12.37
CA ASN A 111 45.51 -2.82 13.40
C ASN A 111 44.90 -2.92 14.81
N THR A 112 45.81 -2.98 15.77
CA THR A 112 45.73 -3.55 17.11
C THR A 112 45.37 -2.56 18.23
N ARG A 113 44.67 -3.12 19.24
CA ARG A 113 44.88 -3.00 20.71
C ARG A 113 45.10 -1.60 21.32
N SER A 114 44.27 -1.22 22.31
CA SER A 114 44.55 -1.44 23.74
C SER A 114 43.50 -0.80 24.65
N SER A 115 43.27 -1.44 25.78
CA SER A 115 42.40 -1.09 26.92
C SER A 115 43.05 -0.11 27.90
N SER A 116 42.26 0.63 28.69
CA SER A 116 42.39 0.64 30.17
C SER A 116 41.26 1.42 30.85
N VAL A 117 40.82 0.82 31.95
CA VAL A 117 39.94 1.30 33.03
C VAL A 117 40.66 2.34 33.90
N SER A 118 39.92 3.27 34.53
CA SER A 118 39.92 3.48 36.00
C SER A 118 38.95 4.59 36.42
N ARG A 119 38.21 4.30 37.50
CA ARG A 119 37.46 5.25 38.36
C ARG A 119 38.44 5.95 39.30
N ASP A 120 38.19 7.20 39.67
CA ASP A 120 37.78 7.56 41.05
C ASP A 120 37.60 9.07 41.26
N ALA A 121 36.66 9.37 42.14
CA ALA A 121 36.18 10.68 42.59
C ALA A 121 37.14 11.32 43.61
N PHE A 122 37.04 12.64 43.83
CA PHE A 122 37.01 13.24 45.17
C PHE A 122 36.41 14.65 45.18
N ASN A 123 35.76 14.94 46.31
CA ASN A 123 34.86 16.04 46.65
C ASN A 123 35.53 17.40 46.89
N SER A 124 34.71 18.47 46.85
CA SER A 124 34.87 19.61 47.76
C SER A 124 33.51 20.22 48.14
N ALA A 125 33.30 20.44 49.44
CA ALA A 125 32.13 21.06 50.10
C ALA A 125 32.15 22.61 49.91
N GLU A 126 31.18 23.48 50.25
CA GLU A 126 30.12 23.50 51.27
C GLU A 126 29.24 24.79 51.06
N ARG A 127 27.91 24.73 51.32
CA ARG A 127 26.95 25.78 51.84
C ARG A 127 26.87 27.19 51.17
N ALA A 128 25.76 27.94 51.10
CA ALA A 128 24.46 27.98 51.79
C ALA A 128 23.36 28.71 50.96
N VAL A 129 22.12 28.21 51.11
CA VAL A 129 20.80 28.86 51.22
C VAL A 129 20.57 30.27 50.62
N THR A 130 19.66 30.35 49.65
CA THR A 130 18.66 31.44 49.56
C THR A 130 17.39 30.93 48.90
N GLU A 131 16.29 30.88 49.65
CA GLU A 131 14.94 30.57 49.16
C GLU A 131 14.41 31.69 48.27
N VAL A 132 14.05 31.39 47.02
CA VAL A 132 13.13 32.21 46.23
C VAL A 132 12.18 31.31 45.44
N ARG A 133 10.93 31.30 45.92
CA ARG A 133 9.65 31.06 45.23
C ARG A 133 9.66 30.22 43.95
N GLU A 134 9.09 29.03 44.08
CA GLU A 134 8.53 28.22 43.01
C GLU A 134 7.67 29.07 42.05
N VAL A 135 8.13 29.18 40.81
CA VAL A 135 7.24 29.27 39.66
C VAL A 135 7.45 27.98 38.91
N THR A 136 6.42 27.14 38.92
CA THR A 136 6.34 25.86 38.21
C THR A 136 6.43 26.12 36.70
N ARG A 137 7.64 26.37 36.20
CA ARG A 137 7.94 26.24 34.77
C ARG A 137 7.84 24.75 34.48
N LYS A 138 6.75 24.33 33.83
CA LYS A 138 6.64 23.00 33.23
C LYS A 138 7.91 22.74 32.42
N SER A 139 8.80 21.92 32.96
CA SER A 139 9.94 21.41 32.24
C SER A 139 9.39 20.60 31.08
N VAL A 140 9.64 21.06 29.86
CA VAL A 140 9.47 20.24 28.66
C VAL A 140 10.17 18.90 28.94
N PRO A 141 9.49 17.75 28.80
CA PRO A 141 10.11 16.46 29.12
C PRO A 141 11.39 16.34 28.30
N ARG A 142 12.51 16.02 28.95
CA ARG A 142 13.82 15.85 28.31
C ARG A 142 13.76 14.91 27.08
N ASN A 143 12.78 13.99 27.08
CA ASN A 143 12.48 13.03 26.01
C ASN A 143 11.80 13.62 24.76
N SER A 144 11.16 14.79 24.83
CA SER A 144 10.37 15.30 23.69
C SER A 144 11.24 15.92 22.59
N LEU A 145 12.36 16.55 22.96
CA LEU A 145 13.32 17.09 21.99
C LEU A 145 14.05 15.96 21.28
N GLU A 146 14.53 14.98 22.04
CA GLU A 146 15.16 13.76 21.51
C GLU A 146 14.20 12.98 20.59
N SER A 147 12.93 12.84 20.98
CA SER A 147 11.91 12.23 20.11
C SER A 147 11.67 13.02 18.82
N ALA A 148 11.73 14.36 18.87
CA ALA A 148 11.57 15.20 17.68
C ALA A 148 12.77 15.09 16.72
N GLU A 149 13.99 15.04 17.25
CA GLU A 149 15.20 14.83 16.46
C GLU A 149 15.22 13.43 15.84
N TYR A 150 14.88 12.41 16.62
CA TYR A 150 14.69 11.04 16.13
C TYR A 150 13.69 10.99 14.97
N LEU A 151 12.50 11.57 15.18
CA LEU A 151 11.46 11.63 14.15
C LEU A 151 11.96 12.31 12.88
N LYS A 152 12.67 13.43 12.99
CA LYS A 152 13.21 14.15 11.84
C LYS A 152 14.22 13.28 11.08
N LEU A 153 15.08 12.56 11.78
CA LEU A 153 16.08 11.68 11.19
C LEU A 153 15.44 10.49 10.48
N ILE A 154 14.57 9.75 11.17
CA ILE A 154 13.97 8.52 10.62
C ILE A 154 13.03 8.83 9.45
N THR A 155 12.19 9.87 9.56
CA THR A 155 11.30 10.28 8.47
C THR A 155 12.08 10.89 7.30
N GLY A 156 13.21 11.55 7.56
CA GLY A 156 14.13 12.05 6.53
C GLY A 156 14.73 10.91 5.71
N LEU A 157 15.23 9.86 6.36
CA LEU A 157 15.75 8.67 5.68
C LEU A 157 14.67 7.93 4.90
N LEU A 158 13.51 7.70 5.52
CA LEU A 158 12.39 7.04 4.86
C LEU A 158 11.93 7.80 3.61
N ASN A 159 11.99 9.14 3.60
CA ASN A 159 11.61 9.96 2.46
C ASN A 159 12.77 10.38 1.55
N ALA A 160 13.96 9.80 1.74
CA ALA A 160 15.13 10.16 0.97
C ALA A 160 14.97 9.92 -0.54
N LYS A 161 15.62 10.77 -1.34
CA LYS A 161 15.64 10.65 -2.81
C LYS A 161 16.40 9.40 -3.26
N ASP A 162 17.54 9.12 -2.63
CA ASP A 162 18.32 7.92 -2.91
C ASP A 162 17.64 6.69 -2.29
N PHE A 163 17.45 5.66 -3.11
CA PHE A 163 16.80 4.41 -2.68
C PHE A 163 17.62 3.67 -1.60
N ARG A 164 18.95 3.88 -1.56
CA ARG A 164 19.83 3.29 -0.54
C ARG A 164 19.57 3.90 0.82
N ASP A 165 19.40 5.22 0.89
CA ASP A 165 19.06 5.93 2.12
C ASP A 165 17.68 5.52 2.62
N ARG A 166 16.71 5.30 1.72
CA ARG A 166 15.41 4.72 2.08
C ARG A 166 15.54 3.34 2.69
N ILE A 167 16.36 2.46 2.08
CA ILE A 167 16.64 1.13 2.63
C ILE A 167 17.31 1.23 4.00
N ASN A 168 18.24 2.18 4.18
CA ASN A 168 18.87 2.43 5.48
C ASN A 168 17.85 2.89 6.51
N GLY A 169 16.93 3.79 6.16
CA GLY A 169 15.82 4.21 7.01
C GLY A 169 14.90 3.06 7.40
N ILE A 170 14.58 2.16 6.47
CA ILE A 170 13.76 0.96 6.75
C ILE A 170 14.49 0.03 7.73
N LYS A 171 15.78 -0.23 7.52
CA LYS A 171 16.58 -1.08 8.41
C LYS A 171 16.76 -0.46 9.80
N GLN A 172 16.96 0.85 9.86
CA GLN A 172 17.04 1.59 11.12
C GLN A 172 15.73 1.47 11.88
N LEU A 173 14.59 1.65 11.21
CA LEU A 173 13.28 1.50 11.83
C LEU A 173 13.07 0.11 12.43
N LEU A 174 13.50 -0.95 11.74
CA LEU A 174 13.47 -2.31 12.30
C LEU A 174 14.33 -2.41 13.56
N SER A 175 15.58 -1.95 13.49
CA SER A 175 16.49 -1.94 14.63
C SER A 175 15.93 -1.16 15.81
N ASP A 176 15.27 -0.02 15.57
CA ASP A 176 14.65 0.77 16.62
C ASP A 176 13.43 0.06 17.20
N THR A 177 12.68 -0.69 16.39
CA THR A 177 11.55 -1.49 16.87
C THR A 177 12.01 -2.66 17.74
N GLU A 178 13.16 -3.25 17.42
CA GLU A 178 13.78 -4.35 18.18
C GLU A 178 14.41 -3.89 19.50
N ASN A 179 15.05 -2.72 19.50
CA ASN A 179 15.87 -2.26 20.63
C ASN A 179 15.24 -1.15 21.47
N ASN A 180 14.34 -0.34 20.89
CA ASN A 180 13.76 0.87 21.48
C ASN A 180 12.25 0.95 21.19
N GLN A 181 11.52 -0.14 21.42
CA GLN A 181 10.12 -0.29 21.04
C GLN A 181 9.22 0.87 21.50
N ASP A 182 9.37 1.34 22.75
CA ASP A 182 8.55 2.41 23.33
C ASP A 182 8.67 3.72 22.54
N LEU A 183 9.86 4.03 22.02
CA LEU A 183 10.09 5.21 21.19
C LEU A 183 9.32 5.13 19.87
N VAL A 184 9.31 3.94 19.25
CA VAL A 184 8.57 3.68 18.01
C VAL A 184 7.07 3.70 18.27
N VAL A 185 6.59 3.03 19.31
CA VAL A 185 5.17 2.99 19.70
C VAL A 185 4.66 4.39 20.03
N GLY A 186 5.40 5.16 20.82
CA GLY A 186 5.04 6.54 21.18
C GLY A 186 4.94 7.50 19.98
N ASN A 187 5.55 7.13 18.85
CA ASN A 187 5.59 7.93 17.63
C ASN A 187 4.98 7.22 16.41
N ILE A 188 4.23 6.13 16.63
CA ILE A 188 3.91 5.15 15.60
C ILE A 188 3.18 5.76 14.39
N VAL A 189 2.23 6.66 14.62
CA VAL A 189 1.45 7.30 13.55
C VAL A 189 2.37 8.11 12.63
N LYS A 190 3.26 8.93 13.19
CA LYS A 190 4.16 9.79 12.41
C LYS A 190 5.20 8.98 11.62
N ILE A 191 5.73 7.92 12.23
CA ILE A 191 6.70 7.04 11.59
C ILE A 191 6.03 6.29 10.43
N PHE A 192 4.86 5.69 10.68
CA PHE A 192 4.15 4.91 9.67
C PHE A 192 3.55 5.76 8.56
N ASP A 193 3.25 7.03 8.82
CA ASP A 193 2.87 7.98 7.79
C ASP A 193 3.96 8.19 6.73
N ALA A 194 5.24 8.12 7.13
CA ALA A 194 6.39 8.15 6.23
C ALA A 194 6.70 6.75 5.65
N PHE A 195 6.62 5.69 6.48
CA PHE A 195 6.94 4.32 6.07
C PHE A 195 5.94 3.74 5.06
N LYS A 196 4.65 4.11 5.10
CA LYS A 196 3.62 3.55 4.20
C LYS A 196 3.99 3.66 2.72
N SER A 197 4.63 4.75 2.32
CA SER A 197 5.11 5.01 0.96
C SER A 197 6.23 4.08 0.50
N ARG A 198 6.81 3.32 1.44
CA ARG A 198 7.84 2.30 1.16
C ARG A 198 7.22 0.94 0.87
N LEU A 199 6.04 0.63 1.42
CA LEU A 199 5.26 -0.59 1.12
C LEU A 199 4.65 -0.59 -0.30
N HIS A 200 4.77 0.51 -1.03
CA HIS A 200 4.43 0.62 -2.44
C HIS A 200 5.44 1.53 -3.16
N ASP A 201 6.72 1.41 -2.80
CA ASP A 201 7.79 2.20 -3.42
C ASP A 201 7.92 1.89 -4.91
N SER A 202 8.23 2.90 -5.72
CA SER A 202 8.49 2.72 -7.15
C SER A 202 9.73 1.87 -7.43
N ASN A 203 10.68 1.85 -6.49
CA ASN A 203 11.81 0.94 -6.52
C ASN A 203 11.43 -0.40 -5.87
N SER A 204 11.38 -1.46 -6.69
CA SER A 204 10.99 -2.81 -6.25
C SER A 204 11.86 -3.38 -5.12
N LYS A 205 13.13 -3.00 -5.04
CA LYS A 205 14.03 -3.42 -3.96
C LYS A 205 13.67 -2.74 -2.64
N VAL A 206 13.37 -1.44 -2.67
CA VAL A 206 12.89 -0.72 -1.48
C VAL A 206 11.55 -1.31 -1.02
N ASN A 207 10.64 -1.57 -1.96
CA ASN A 207 9.34 -2.17 -1.65
C ASN A 207 9.47 -3.55 -0.99
N LEU A 208 10.29 -4.43 -1.58
CA LEU A 208 10.54 -5.76 -1.01
C LEU A 208 11.12 -5.68 0.41
N VAL A 209 12.14 -4.84 0.61
CA VAL A 209 12.76 -4.65 1.94
C VAL A 209 11.76 -4.07 2.94
N ALA A 210 10.87 -3.17 2.51
CA ALA A 210 9.81 -2.63 3.36
C ALA A 210 8.82 -3.72 3.79
N LEU A 211 8.36 -4.57 2.87
CA LEU A 211 7.44 -5.68 3.19
C LEU A 211 8.09 -6.71 4.12
N GLU A 212 9.33 -7.12 3.85
CA GLU A 212 10.08 -8.04 4.72
C GLU A 212 10.32 -7.44 6.11
N THR A 213 10.56 -6.14 6.19
CA THR A 213 10.72 -5.42 7.46
C THR A 213 9.40 -5.33 8.20
N MET A 214 8.31 -5.01 7.51
CA MET A 214 6.96 -4.98 8.09
C MET A 214 6.60 -6.34 8.69
N HIS A 215 6.88 -7.43 7.99
CA HIS A 215 6.68 -8.79 8.47
C HIS A 215 7.37 -9.05 9.81
N LYS A 216 8.61 -8.56 9.99
CA LYS A 216 9.36 -8.67 11.25
C LYS A 216 8.86 -7.73 12.35
N MET A 217 8.37 -6.53 11.99
CA MET A 217 7.86 -5.56 12.95
C MET A 217 6.49 -5.93 13.53
N ILE A 218 5.65 -6.65 12.79
CA ILE A 218 4.31 -7.08 13.25
C ILE A 218 4.32 -7.82 14.59
N PRO A 219 5.11 -8.90 14.80
CA PRO A 219 5.13 -9.63 16.08
C PRO A 219 5.70 -8.81 17.24
N LEU A 220 6.46 -7.75 16.95
CA LEU A 220 6.95 -6.81 17.95
C LEU A 220 5.82 -5.85 18.34
N LEU A 221 5.22 -5.17 17.36
CA LEU A 221 4.25 -4.09 17.58
C LEU A 221 2.84 -4.59 17.95
N ARG A 222 2.39 -5.73 17.43
CA ARG A 222 1.09 -6.36 17.77
C ARG A 222 -0.07 -5.35 17.73
N ASP A 223 -0.85 -5.26 18.81
CA ASP A 223 -2.02 -4.39 18.91
C ASP A 223 -1.68 -2.89 18.95
N HIS A 224 -0.41 -2.50 19.15
CA HIS A 224 0.01 -1.11 18.96
C HIS A 224 -0.16 -0.64 17.51
N LEU A 225 -0.34 -1.55 16.55
CA LEU A 225 -0.68 -1.24 15.16
C LEU A 225 -2.12 -0.72 14.98
N SER A 226 -2.99 -0.86 15.98
CA SER A 226 -4.41 -0.48 15.89
C SER A 226 -4.65 0.93 15.31
N PRO A 227 -3.93 2.00 15.72
CA PRO A 227 -4.15 3.36 15.21
C PRO A 227 -3.83 3.53 13.72
N ILE A 228 -3.03 2.63 13.15
CA ILE A 228 -2.54 2.72 11.77
C ILE A 228 -3.08 1.62 10.86
N ILE A 229 -3.88 0.68 11.37
CA ILE A 229 -4.27 -0.52 10.63
C ILE A 229 -5.03 -0.19 9.34
N ASN A 230 -5.93 0.78 9.39
CA ASN A 230 -6.74 1.19 8.24
C ASN A 230 -5.91 1.83 7.12
N MET A 231 -4.76 2.42 7.46
CA MET A 231 -3.80 2.99 6.51
C MET A 231 -2.85 1.90 5.99
N LEU A 232 -2.45 0.98 6.86
CA LEU A 232 -1.46 -0.05 6.58
C LEU A 232 -1.99 -1.13 5.64
N ILE A 233 -3.23 -1.61 5.86
CA ILE A 233 -3.81 -2.68 5.04
C ILE A 233 -3.83 -2.32 3.54
N PRO A 234 -4.39 -1.17 3.10
CA PRO A 234 -4.33 -0.75 1.70
C PRO A 234 -2.91 -0.70 1.13
N ALA A 235 -1.96 -0.14 1.89
CA ALA A 235 -0.57 -0.01 1.45
C ALA A 235 0.11 -1.36 1.20
N ILE A 236 -0.31 -2.41 1.93
CA ILE A 236 0.18 -3.77 1.74
C ILE A 236 -0.52 -4.45 0.57
N VAL A 237 -1.86 -4.41 0.50
CA VAL A 237 -2.60 -5.36 -0.35
C VAL A 237 -2.94 -4.86 -1.75
N ASP A 238 -3.07 -3.54 -1.95
CA ASP A 238 -3.66 -2.99 -3.18
C ASP A 238 -2.83 -3.30 -4.43
N ASN A 239 -1.50 -3.23 -4.30
CA ASN A 239 -0.58 -3.46 -5.40
C ASN A 239 0.26 -4.73 -5.23
N ASN A 240 0.66 -5.06 -3.99
CA ASN A 240 1.67 -6.11 -3.79
C ASN A 240 1.11 -7.53 -3.99
N LEU A 241 -0.15 -7.77 -3.63
CA LEU A 241 -0.80 -9.07 -3.88
C LEU A 241 -1.16 -9.31 -5.35
N ASN A 242 -1.11 -8.27 -6.18
CA ASN A 242 -1.23 -8.37 -7.64
C ASN A 242 0.13 -8.20 -8.35
N SER A 243 1.23 -8.17 -7.60
CA SER A 243 2.56 -7.97 -8.16
C SER A 243 2.99 -9.15 -9.03
N LYS A 244 3.54 -8.86 -10.21
CA LYS A 244 4.20 -9.85 -11.06
C LYS A 244 5.57 -10.28 -10.52
N ASN A 245 6.11 -9.56 -9.54
CA ASN A 245 7.34 -9.94 -8.87
C ASN A 245 7.03 -10.97 -7.77
N PRO A 246 7.48 -12.23 -7.89
CA PRO A 246 7.14 -13.28 -6.95
C PRO A 246 7.67 -13.02 -5.54
N GLY A 247 8.81 -12.33 -5.39
CA GLY A 247 9.35 -11.95 -4.09
C GLY A 247 8.46 -10.93 -3.36
N ILE A 248 7.97 -9.92 -4.09
CA ILE A 248 7.04 -8.92 -3.53
C ILE A 248 5.71 -9.57 -3.14
N TYR A 249 5.17 -10.41 -4.03
CA TYR A 249 3.93 -11.15 -3.75
C TYR A 249 4.07 -12.05 -2.51
N ALA A 250 5.16 -12.82 -2.41
CA ALA A 250 5.43 -13.67 -1.26
C ALA A 250 5.60 -12.86 0.03
N ALA A 251 6.36 -11.75 -0.02
CA ALA A 251 6.54 -10.88 1.14
C ALA A 251 5.21 -10.27 1.60
N ALA A 252 4.36 -9.80 0.68
CA ALA A 252 3.03 -9.28 1.02
C ALA A 252 2.12 -10.35 1.62
N THR A 253 2.15 -11.57 1.09
CA THR A 253 1.41 -12.71 1.65
C THR A 253 1.86 -13.01 3.08
N ASN A 254 3.17 -12.99 3.35
CA ASN A 254 3.72 -13.18 4.69
C ASN A 254 3.29 -12.06 5.65
N VAL A 255 3.25 -10.81 5.18
CA VAL A 255 2.75 -9.67 5.99
C VAL A 255 1.28 -9.88 6.35
N VAL A 256 0.42 -10.24 5.40
CA VAL A 256 -1.01 -10.51 5.65
C VAL A 256 -1.17 -11.66 6.65
N GLN A 257 -0.39 -12.73 6.49
CA GLN A 257 -0.40 -13.88 7.41
C GLN A 257 0.03 -13.48 8.83
N ALA A 258 1.11 -12.71 8.97
CA ALA A 258 1.59 -12.26 10.27
C ALA A 258 0.60 -11.31 10.97
N LEU A 259 -0.09 -10.44 10.21
CA LEU A 259 -1.16 -9.61 10.76
C LEU A 259 -2.25 -10.49 11.39
N SER A 260 -2.74 -11.49 10.67
CA SER A 260 -3.76 -12.42 11.18
C SER A 260 -3.29 -13.28 12.37
N GLN A 261 -1.98 -13.44 12.56
CA GLN A 261 -1.41 -14.22 13.67
C GLN A 261 -1.11 -13.39 14.93
N HIS A 262 -0.87 -12.09 14.79
CA HIS A 262 -0.31 -11.26 15.86
C HIS A 262 -1.14 -10.03 16.21
N VAL A 263 -2.17 -9.70 15.44
CA VAL A 263 -3.11 -8.61 15.69
C VAL A 263 -4.50 -9.20 15.88
N ASP A 264 -5.31 -8.65 16.80
CA ASP A 264 -6.68 -9.13 16.99
C ASP A 264 -7.46 -9.10 15.66
N ASN A 265 -7.91 -10.27 15.21
CA ASN A 265 -8.67 -10.45 13.98
C ASN A 265 -9.97 -9.63 13.95
N TYR A 266 -10.48 -9.18 15.11
CA TYR A 266 -11.58 -8.22 15.15
C TYR A 266 -11.21 -6.86 14.54
N LEU A 267 -9.97 -6.38 14.72
CA LEU A 267 -9.46 -5.14 14.11
C LEU A 267 -9.26 -5.29 12.59
N LEU A 268 -8.92 -6.50 12.14
CA LEU A 268 -8.66 -6.82 10.74
C LEU A 268 -9.94 -7.08 9.93
N LEU A 269 -11.03 -7.47 10.60
CA LEU A 269 -12.28 -7.90 9.97
C LEU A 269 -12.80 -6.88 8.96
N GLN A 270 -13.00 -5.62 9.37
CA GLN A 270 -13.56 -4.61 8.47
C GLN A 270 -12.62 -4.25 7.31
N PRO A 271 -11.31 -3.97 7.53
CA PRO A 271 -10.38 -3.75 6.43
C PRO A 271 -10.33 -4.92 5.43
N PHE A 272 -10.33 -6.16 5.91
CA PHE A 272 -10.28 -7.34 5.06
C PHE A 272 -11.58 -7.49 4.26
N CYS A 273 -12.75 -7.25 4.87
CA CYS A 273 -14.03 -7.22 4.17
C CYS A 273 -14.03 -6.21 3.03
N THR A 274 -13.61 -4.97 3.31
CA THR A 274 -13.53 -3.91 2.29
C THR A 274 -12.60 -4.34 1.14
N LYS A 275 -11.43 -4.91 1.44
CA LYS A 275 -10.46 -5.31 0.41
C LYS A 275 -10.91 -6.53 -0.38
N ALA A 276 -11.51 -7.54 0.24
CA ALA A 276 -12.10 -8.66 -0.48
C ALA A 276 -13.26 -8.23 -1.40
N GLN A 277 -13.99 -7.17 -1.05
CA GLN A 277 -15.05 -6.64 -1.90
C GLN A 277 -14.50 -5.91 -3.13
N PHE A 278 -13.54 -5.00 -2.94
CA PHE A 278 -13.15 -4.03 -3.97
C PHE A 278 -11.83 -4.30 -4.70
N LEU A 279 -11.02 -5.26 -4.24
CA LEU A 279 -9.83 -5.68 -4.99
C LEU A 279 -10.20 -6.43 -6.27
N ASN A 280 -9.18 -6.79 -7.04
CA ASN A 280 -9.31 -7.55 -8.27
C ASN A 280 -8.22 -8.62 -8.38
N GLY A 281 -8.38 -9.53 -9.34
CA GLY A 281 -7.38 -10.54 -9.66
C GLY A 281 -7.04 -11.45 -8.48
N LYS A 282 -5.74 -11.71 -8.32
CA LYS A 282 -5.21 -12.61 -7.29
C LYS A 282 -5.39 -12.04 -5.88
N ALA A 283 -5.21 -10.72 -5.71
CA ALA A 283 -5.40 -10.06 -4.43
C ALA A 283 -6.82 -10.24 -3.86
N LYS A 284 -7.86 -10.18 -4.70
CA LYS A 284 -9.24 -10.45 -4.25
C LYS A 284 -9.42 -11.90 -3.77
N GLN A 285 -8.81 -12.87 -4.45
CA GLN A 285 -8.85 -14.28 -4.06
C GLN A 285 -8.20 -14.47 -2.69
N ASP A 286 -6.97 -13.96 -2.52
CA ASP A 286 -6.20 -14.12 -1.29
C ASP A 286 -6.92 -13.47 -0.10
N MET A 287 -7.44 -12.25 -0.27
CA MET A 287 -8.21 -11.59 0.79
C MET A 287 -9.51 -12.32 1.13
N THR A 288 -10.19 -12.91 0.13
CA THR A 288 -11.40 -13.71 0.36
C THR A 288 -11.07 -15.01 1.11
N GLU A 289 -9.97 -15.67 0.77
CA GLU A 289 -9.52 -16.87 1.47
C GLU A 289 -9.09 -16.58 2.91
N LYS A 290 -8.47 -15.42 3.15
CA LYS A 290 -8.11 -14.96 4.50
C LYS A 290 -9.33 -14.58 5.34
N LEU A 291 -10.37 -14.01 4.72
CA LEU A 291 -11.64 -13.80 5.42
C LEU A 291 -12.27 -15.11 5.87
N ALA A 292 -12.17 -16.18 5.07
CA ALA A 292 -12.67 -17.49 5.48
C ALA A 292 -11.93 -18.00 6.73
N ASP A 293 -10.61 -17.79 6.82
CA ASP A 293 -9.82 -18.13 8.01
C ASP A 293 -10.28 -17.30 9.23
N ILE A 294 -10.48 -15.98 9.06
CA ILE A 294 -10.97 -15.09 10.12
C ILE A 294 -12.37 -15.50 10.61
N VAL A 295 -13.27 -15.92 9.73
CA VAL A 295 -14.60 -16.41 10.11
C VAL A 295 -14.47 -17.60 11.07
N MET A 296 -13.62 -18.57 10.74
CA MET A 296 -13.45 -19.77 11.57
C MET A 296 -12.93 -19.45 12.98
N GLU A 297 -12.08 -18.43 13.11
CA GLU A 297 -11.50 -18.04 14.40
C GLU A 297 -12.39 -17.08 15.20
N LEU A 298 -12.93 -16.04 14.55
CA LEU A 298 -13.59 -14.93 15.21
C LEU A 298 -15.07 -15.21 15.53
N TYR A 299 -15.73 -16.07 14.76
CA TYR A 299 -17.17 -16.29 14.90
C TYR A 299 -17.54 -16.77 16.32
N GLN A 300 -16.73 -17.65 16.91
CA GLN A 300 -16.96 -18.16 18.27
C GLN A 300 -16.95 -17.05 19.34
N ARG A 301 -16.19 -15.97 19.13
CA ARG A 301 -16.09 -14.84 20.06
C ARG A 301 -17.06 -13.70 19.75
N LYS A 302 -17.33 -13.46 18.47
CA LYS A 302 -18.07 -12.28 17.95
C LYS A 302 -18.97 -12.65 16.76
N PRO A 303 -19.98 -13.52 16.94
CA PRO A 303 -20.78 -14.06 15.83
C PRO A 303 -21.52 -12.96 15.06
N HIS A 304 -22.25 -12.10 15.76
CA HIS A 304 -23.03 -11.02 15.13
C HIS A 304 -22.19 -10.05 14.30
N ALA A 305 -21.00 -9.66 14.78
CA ALA A 305 -20.13 -8.74 14.04
C ALA A 305 -19.54 -9.41 12.78
N THR A 306 -19.17 -10.70 12.89
CA THR A 306 -18.69 -11.49 11.76
C THR A 306 -19.79 -11.65 10.71
N GLU A 307 -21.01 -12.04 11.10
CA GLU A 307 -22.13 -12.16 10.17
C GLU A 307 -22.43 -10.84 9.46
N GLN A 308 -22.61 -9.76 10.21
CA GLN A 308 -22.99 -8.45 9.66
C GLN A 308 -22.01 -7.96 8.59
N LYS A 309 -20.71 -8.23 8.76
CA LYS A 309 -19.67 -7.72 7.85
C LYS A 309 -19.36 -8.69 6.72
N VAL A 310 -19.22 -9.98 7.03
CA VAL A 310 -18.74 -10.97 6.05
C VAL A 310 -19.84 -11.39 5.09
N LEU A 311 -21.11 -11.43 5.53
CA LEU A 311 -22.22 -11.77 4.64
C LEU A 311 -22.40 -10.75 3.51
N VAL A 312 -22.17 -9.47 3.79
CA VAL A 312 -22.16 -8.42 2.75
C VAL A 312 -21.15 -8.74 1.65
N VAL A 313 -19.97 -9.22 2.04
CA VAL A 313 -18.93 -9.65 1.08
C VAL A 313 -19.37 -10.89 0.31
N LEU A 314 -19.92 -11.90 0.99
CA LEU A 314 -20.39 -13.13 0.36
C LEU A 314 -21.47 -12.83 -0.69
N TRP A 315 -22.49 -12.05 -0.34
CA TRP A 315 -23.57 -11.67 -1.26
C TRP A 315 -23.04 -10.87 -2.44
N HIS A 316 -22.12 -9.94 -2.21
CA HIS A 316 -21.46 -9.22 -3.29
C HIS A 316 -20.69 -10.16 -4.23
N LEU A 317 -19.94 -11.14 -3.71
CA LEU A 317 -19.18 -12.09 -4.53
C LEU A 317 -20.10 -12.97 -5.37
N LEU A 318 -21.11 -13.58 -4.74
CA LEU A 318 -22.07 -14.47 -5.41
C LEU A 318 -22.91 -13.73 -6.46
N GLY A 319 -23.33 -12.49 -6.17
CA GLY A 319 -24.14 -11.70 -7.10
C GLY A 319 -23.38 -11.17 -8.32
N ASN A 320 -22.03 -11.16 -8.28
CA ASN A 320 -21.21 -10.67 -9.39
C ASN A 320 -20.44 -11.80 -10.11
N MET A 321 -20.45 -13.02 -9.59
CA MET A 321 -19.75 -14.14 -10.19
C MET A 321 -20.50 -14.63 -11.43
N THR A 322 -19.78 -14.82 -12.54
CA THR A 322 -20.33 -15.52 -13.71
C THR A 322 -20.32 -17.04 -13.48
N ASN A 323 -21.08 -17.80 -14.28
CA ASN A 323 -21.13 -19.27 -14.19
C ASN A 323 -19.75 -19.96 -14.27
N SER A 324 -18.76 -19.31 -14.89
CA SER A 324 -17.38 -19.81 -14.99
C SER A 324 -16.51 -19.51 -13.77
N GLY A 325 -17.05 -18.82 -12.75
CA GLY A 325 -16.29 -18.44 -11.56
C GLY A 325 -15.47 -17.16 -11.69
N SER A 326 -15.59 -16.46 -12.81
CA SER A 326 -14.87 -15.21 -13.10
C SER A 326 -15.73 -13.98 -12.75
N LEU A 327 -15.08 -12.89 -12.33
CA LEU A 327 -15.73 -11.59 -12.11
C LEU A 327 -15.60 -10.71 -13.37
N PRO A 328 -16.62 -9.91 -13.71
CA PRO A 328 -16.53 -8.95 -14.81
C PRO A 328 -15.34 -8.00 -14.64
N GLY A 329 -14.51 -7.86 -15.68
CA GLY A 329 -13.47 -6.83 -15.74
C GLY A 329 -12.16 -7.11 -15.02
N ALA A 330 -11.95 -8.30 -14.42
CA ALA A 330 -10.67 -8.64 -13.81
C ALA A 330 -10.38 -10.15 -13.87
N GLY A 331 -9.34 -10.51 -14.62
CA GLY A 331 -8.88 -11.89 -14.79
C GLY A 331 -8.53 -12.54 -13.46
N GLY A 332 -9.36 -13.48 -13.02
CA GLY A 332 -9.11 -14.32 -11.86
C GLY A 332 -10.33 -15.18 -11.54
N ASN A 333 -10.16 -16.50 -11.43
CA ASN A 333 -11.21 -17.39 -10.95
C ASN A 333 -11.38 -17.22 -9.44
N ILE A 334 -12.46 -16.56 -9.02
CA ILE A 334 -12.78 -16.28 -7.61
C ILE A 334 -13.64 -17.38 -6.98
N ARG A 335 -14.07 -18.39 -7.78
CA ARG A 335 -14.96 -19.47 -7.34
C ARG A 335 -14.40 -20.25 -6.17
N THR A 336 -13.13 -20.65 -6.22
CA THR A 336 -12.49 -21.43 -5.16
C THR A 336 -12.46 -20.66 -3.84
N ALA A 337 -12.06 -19.40 -3.87
CA ALA A 337 -12.03 -18.56 -2.68
C ALA A 337 -13.43 -18.30 -2.12
N THR A 338 -14.41 -18.04 -2.99
CA THR A 338 -15.81 -17.85 -2.60
C THR A 338 -16.42 -19.13 -2.03
N ALA A 339 -16.08 -20.29 -2.58
CA ALA A 339 -16.49 -21.59 -2.06
C ALA A 339 -15.90 -21.81 -0.66
N LYS A 340 -14.61 -21.50 -0.45
CA LYS A 340 -13.97 -21.57 0.88
C LYS A 340 -14.69 -20.67 1.88
N LEU A 341 -14.99 -19.43 1.52
CA LEU A 341 -15.73 -18.49 2.37
C LEU A 341 -17.15 -18.98 2.68
N SER A 342 -17.86 -19.50 1.67
CA SER A 342 -19.20 -20.06 1.81
C SER A 342 -19.21 -21.24 2.78
N LYS A 343 -18.25 -22.17 2.62
CA LYS A 343 -18.10 -23.35 3.49
C LYS A 343 -17.71 -22.96 4.92
N ALA A 344 -16.84 -21.96 5.09
CA ALA A 344 -16.50 -21.44 6.43
C ALA A 344 -17.71 -20.81 7.14
N LEU A 345 -18.50 -19.99 6.44
CA LEU A 345 -19.72 -19.42 6.99
C LEU A 345 -20.78 -20.49 7.28
N PHE A 346 -20.95 -21.47 6.40
CA PHE A 346 -21.89 -22.57 6.61
C PHE A 346 -21.49 -23.43 7.80
N ALA A 347 -20.18 -23.68 8.01
CA ALA A 347 -19.69 -24.40 9.17
C ALA A 347 -20.02 -23.70 10.51
N GLN A 348 -20.10 -22.36 10.51
CA GLN A 348 -20.39 -21.57 11.71
C GLN A 348 -21.90 -21.30 11.90
N MET A 349 -22.63 -21.04 10.82
CA MET A 349 -24.04 -20.61 10.85
C MET A 349 -25.04 -21.74 10.57
N GLY A 350 -24.60 -22.82 9.92
CA GLY A 350 -25.47 -23.90 9.45
C GLY A 350 -26.65 -23.39 8.60
N GLN A 351 -27.85 -23.89 8.92
CA GLN A 351 -29.09 -23.55 8.22
C GLN A 351 -29.42 -22.05 8.24
N ASN A 352 -28.93 -21.29 9.24
CA ASN A 352 -29.16 -19.85 9.30
C ASN A 352 -28.57 -19.13 8.07
N LEU A 353 -27.46 -19.61 7.52
CA LEU A 353 -26.89 -19.06 6.29
C LEU A 353 -27.86 -19.20 5.10
N LEU A 354 -28.50 -20.37 4.97
CA LEU A 354 -29.47 -20.64 3.91
C LEU A 354 -30.75 -19.81 4.10
N ASN A 355 -31.19 -19.63 5.34
CA ASN A 355 -32.34 -18.76 5.65
C ASN A 355 -32.06 -17.31 5.25
N GLN A 356 -30.85 -16.80 5.50
CA GLN A 356 -30.45 -15.46 5.05
C GLN A 356 -30.24 -15.37 3.53
N ALA A 357 -29.79 -16.45 2.90
CA ALA A 357 -29.72 -16.52 1.44
C ALA A 357 -31.11 -16.48 0.78
N ALA A 358 -32.16 -16.95 1.45
CA ALA A 358 -33.54 -16.89 0.95
C ALA A 358 -34.08 -15.45 0.82
N SER A 359 -33.49 -14.48 1.54
CA SER A 359 -33.84 -13.07 1.38
C SER A 359 -33.01 -12.36 0.29
N GLN A 360 -32.08 -13.06 -0.37
CA GLN A 360 -31.29 -12.53 -1.48
C GLN A 360 -31.95 -12.86 -2.83
N PRO A 361 -31.58 -12.17 -3.93
CA PRO A 361 -32.01 -12.54 -5.28
C PRO A 361 -31.81 -14.04 -5.58
N PRO A 362 -32.74 -14.69 -6.32
CA PRO A 362 -32.73 -16.16 -6.50
C PRO A 362 -31.41 -16.73 -7.04
N HIS A 363 -30.72 -16.01 -7.93
CA HIS A 363 -29.44 -16.44 -8.48
C HIS A 363 -28.33 -16.52 -7.42
N ILE A 364 -28.31 -15.61 -6.43
CA ILE A 364 -27.34 -15.63 -5.32
C ILE A 364 -27.54 -16.87 -4.46
N LYS A 365 -28.80 -17.16 -4.10
CA LYS A 365 -29.15 -18.38 -3.35
C LYS A 365 -28.72 -19.63 -4.10
N LYS A 366 -29.06 -19.74 -5.39
CA LYS A 366 -28.71 -20.88 -6.23
C LYS A 366 -27.18 -21.07 -6.29
N SER A 367 -26.42 -20.00 -6.53
CA SER A 367 -24.96 -20.08 -6.55
C SER A 367 -24.37 -20.49 -5.20
N LEU A 368 -24.94 -20.06 -4.07
CA LEU A 368 -24.52 -20.52 -2.76
C LEU A 368 -24.73 -22.04 -2.60
N GLU A 369 -25.92 -22.54 -2.93
CA GLU A 369 -26.25 -23.97 -2.84
C GLU A 369 -25.33 -24.82 -3.71
N GLU A 370 -25.01 -24.36 -4.92
CA GLU A 370 -24.04 -25.00 -5.83
C GLU A 370 -22.61 -25.03 -5.25
N LEU A 371 -22.17 -23.98 -4.56
CA LEU A 371 -20.83 -23.95 -3.93
C LEU A 371 -20.75 -24.79 -2.66
N LEU A 372 -21.87 -25.01 -1.99
CA LEU A 372 -21.99 -25.87 -0.81
C LEU A 372 -22.24 -27.34 -1.18
N ASP A 373 -22.33 -27.67 -2.47
CA ASP A 373 -22.64 -29.00 -2.98
C ASP A 373 -24.02 -29.51 -2.46
N MET A 374 -24.93 -28.60 -2.11
CA MET A 374 -26.26 -28.90 -1.54
C MET A 374 -27.30 -29.32 -2.58
N THR A 375 -27.03 -29.08 -3.86
CA THR A 375 -27.94 -29.41 -4.97
C THR A 375 -28.17 -30.92 -5.11
N ILE A 376 -27.23 -31.74 -4.64
CA ILE A 376 -27.32 -33.21 -4.73
C ILE A 376 -28.26 -33.81 -3.65
N LEU A 377 -28.49 -33.09 -2.54
CA LEU A 377 -29.29 -33.59 -1.40
C LEU A 377 -30.78 -33.27 -1.49
N ASN A 378 -31.19 -32.36 -2.38
CA ASN A 378 -32.60 -32.00 -2.58
C ASN A 378 -33.25 -32.74 -3.76
N GLU A 379 -32.48 -33.52 -4.53
CA GLU A 379 -32.96 -34.36 -5.66
C GLU A 379 -32.99 -35.86 -5.32
N LEU A 380 -32.65 -36.24 -4.09
CA LEU A 380 -32.80 -37.57 -3.50
C LEU A 380 -33.85 -37.49 -2.38
#